data_AF-A0A3A8IQC2-F1
#
_entry.id   AF-A0A3A8IQC2-F1
#
_cell.length_a   1.000
_cell.length_b   1.000
_cell.length_c   1.000
_cell.angle_alpha   90.00
_cell.angle_beta   90.00
_cell.angle_gamma   90.00
#
_symmetry.space_group_name_H-M   'P 1'
#
loop_
_entity.id
_entity.type
_entity.pdbx_description
1 polymer ?
#
loop_
_entity_poly.entity_id
_entity_poly.type
_entity_poly.pdbx_seq_one_letter_code
_entity_poly.pdbx_strand_id
1 'polypeptide(L)'
;MGVSVHWMVGVVLCCGFMLLPGCATGGSVTYVEGSLRPRHFVFHEQVARRGKGPGGWRAACLHVGIARDTGELFFCKFGVEMPLANEAMGRISVEQAQSLSASCANQAAKTTLSTVTPATPIGIACEEFKQTFDLVLTHAIAGAHVMKVCSVGVPPMVVTPVGPSAGGGL
;
A
#
# COMPACT_ATOMS: atom_id res chain seq x y z
N MET A 1 66.87 -5.07 -13.98
CA MET A 1 66.34 -6.39 -13.57
C MET A 1 64.83 -6.33 -13.78
N GLY A 2 64.13 -7.04 -14.64
CA GLY A 2 64.37 -7.98 -15.75
C GLY A 2 63.14 -7.87 -16.70
N VAL A 3 63.31 -7.94 -18.02
CA VAL A 3 62.91 -9.04 -18.95
C VAL A 3 61.49 -9.61 -18.68
N SER A 4 60.59 -9.91 -19.62
CA SER A 4 60.56 -9.95 -21.08
C SER A 4 59.12 -10.20 -21.57
N VAL A 5 58.93 -9.90 -22.85
CA VAL A 5 57.81 -10.10 -23.80
C VAL A 5 57.19 -11.52 -23.82
N HIS A 6 55.85 -11.65 -23.98
CA HIS A 6 55.16 -12.59 -24.92
C HIS A 6 53.61 -12.56 -24.75
N TRP A 7 52.68 -12.75 -25.72
CA TRP A 7 52.55 -12.78 -27.19
C TRP A 7 51.03 -12.65 -27.51
N MET A 8 50.68 -12.20 -28.72
CA MET A 8 49.33 -12.27 -29.30
C MET A 8 48.95 -13.72 -29.66
N VAL A 9 47.72 -14.14 -29.35
CA VAL A 9 46.95 -15.12 -30.14
C VAL A 9 45.48 -14.70 -30.12
N GLY A 10 44.89 -14.49 -31.30
CA GLY A 10 43.45 -14.41 -31.50
C GLY A 10 42.98 -15.55 -32.40
N VAL A 11 41.83 -16.16 -32.09
CA VAL A 11 40.96 -17.00 -32.94
C VAL A 11 39.60 -17.05 -32.21
N VAL A 12 38.55 -16.34 -32.67
CA VAL A 12 37.48 -16.76 -33.60
C VAL A 12 36.65 -17.97 -33.15
N LEU A 13 35.40 -17.67 -32.80
CA LEU A 13 34.14 -18.39 -33.10
C LEU A 13 34.07 -19.91 -32.82
N CYS A 14 33.31 -20.28 -31.79
CA CYS A 14 32.55 -21.53 -31.79
C CYS A 14 31.13 -21.28 -31.29
N CYS A 15 30.17 -21.53 -32.18
CA CYS A 15 28.75 -21.64 -31.89
C CYS A 15 28.53 -22.63 -30.75
N GLY A 16 27.98 -22.15 -29.65
CA GLY A 16 27.46 -22.96 -28.56
C GLY A 16 26.15 -22.35 -28.11
N PHE A 17 25.09 -22.60 -28.88
CA PHE A 17 23.69 -22.33 -28.53
C PHE A 17 23.31 -23.25 -27.37
N MET A 18 23.85 -22.99 -26.18
CA MET A 18 23.39 -23.60 -24.94
C MET A 18 22.15 -22.82 -24.52
N LEU A 19 21.00 -23.46 -24.75
CA LEU A 19 19.69 -23.11 -24.22
C LEU A 19 19.84 -22.63 -22.77
N LEU A 20 19.66 -21.34 -22.55
CA LEU A 20 19.38 -20.80 -21.23
C LEU A 20 18.12 -21.54 -20.73
N PRO A 21 18.16 -22.30 -19.61
CA PRO A 21 16.93 -22.53 -18.90
C PRO A 21 16.48 -21.15 -18.44
N GLY A 22 15.33 -20.73 -18.97
CA GLY A 22 14.81 -19.39 -18.78
C GLY A 22 14.85 -19.02 -17.30
N CYS A 23 15.28 -17.79 -17.01
CA CYS A 23 14.88 -17.12 -15.80
C CYS A 23 13.34 -17.05 -15.84
N ALA A 24 12.68 -18.09 -15.31
CA ALA A 24 11.36 -17.96 -14.76
C ALA A 24 11.52 -17.08 -13.52
N THR A 25 11.69 -15.78 -13.76
CA THR A 25 11.42 -14.76 -12.76
C THR A 25 9.89 -14.75 -12.62
N GLY A 26 9.36 -15.80 -11.98
CA GLY A 26 8.08 -15.74 -11.31
C GLY A 26 8.25 -14.77 -10.14
N GLY A 27 8.35 -13.48 -10.48
CA GLY A 27 8.23 -12.41 -9.52
C GLY A 27 6.81 -12.50 -9.00
N SER A 28 6.64 -13.21 -7.90
CA SER A 28 5.43 -13.21 -7.11
C SER A 28 5.27 -11.80 -6.55
N VAL A 29 4.46 -10.99 -7.21
CA VAL A 29 4.19 -9.65 -6.75
C VAL A 29 2.90 -9.76 -5.96
N THR A 30 2.97 -9.52 -4.66
CA THR A 30 1.76 -9.25 -3.89
C THR A 30 1.16 -7.94 -4.36
N TYR A 31 0.19 -8.01 -5.26
CA TYR A 31 -0.52 -6.83 -5.71
C TYR A 31 -1.60 -6.46 -4.71
N VAL A 32 -1.55 -5.23 -4.19
CA VAL A 32 -2.79 -4.53 -3.82
C VAL A 32 -3.44 -4.09 -5.13
N GLU A 33 -4.08 -5.03 -5.81
CA GLU A 33 -4.74 -4.80 -7.09
C GLU A 33 -6.06 -4.07 -6.86
N GLY A 34 -5.93 -2.76 -6.68
CA GLY A 34 -7.03 -1.88 -6.32
C GLY A 34 -6.53 -0.72 -5.46
N SER A 35 -5.99 0.31 -6.11
CA SER A 35 -5.71 1.59 -5.43
C SER A 35 -6.93 2.00 -4.61
N LEU A 36 -6.71 2.24 -3.31
CA LEU A 36 -7.72 2.77 -2.42
C LEU A 36 -8.15 4.13 -2.97
N ARG A 37 -9.42 4.24 -3.33
CA ARG A 37 -9.99 5.47 -3.90
C ARG A 37 -10.55 6.34 -2.78
N PRO A 38 -10.65 7.66 -2.96
CA PRO A 38 -11.22 8.58 -1.97
C PRO A 38 -12.57 8.10 -1.41
N ARG A 39 -13.44 7.55 -2.28
CA ARG A 39 -14.76 7.00 -1.91
C ARG A 39 -14.72 5.79 -0.95
N HIS A 40 -13.60 5.09 -0.82
CA HIS A 40 -13.47 3.98 0.13
C HIS A 40 -13.28 4.48 1.56
N PHE A 41 -12.95 5.76 1.74
CA PHE A 41 -12.82 6.39 3.03
C PHE A 41 -14.14 7.06 3.41
N VAL A 42 -15.06 6.28 3.95
CA VAL A 42 -16.36 6.79 4.41
C VAL A 42 -16.19 7.29 5.85
N PHE A 43 -16.08 8.60 6.02
CA PHE A 43 -15.89 9.21 7.34
C PHE A 43 -17.22 9.45 8.04
N HIS A 44 -17.29 8.99 9.28
CA HIS A 44 -18.37 9.25 10.22
C HIS A 44 -17.85 10.16 11.32
N GLU A 45 -18.59 11.22 11.61
CA GLU A 45 -18.27 12.12 12.73
C GLU A 45 -18.39 11.36 14.05
N GLN A 46 -17.33 11.38 14.84
CA GLN A 46 -17.26 10.75 16.17
C GLN A 46 -17.40 11.81 17.27
N VAL A 47 -16.77 12.96 17.06
CA VAL A 47 -16.82 14.09 17.99
C VAL A 47 -17.14 15.34 17.19
N ALA A 48 -18.27 15.97 17.51
CA ALA A 48 -18.67 17.20 16.86
C ALA A 48 -17.71 18.35 17.17
N ARG A 49 -17.40 19.15 16.14
CA ARG A 49 -16.63 20.38 16.34
C ARG A 49 -17.49 21.42 17.06
N ARG A 50 -16.99 21.95 18.19
CA ARG A 50 -17.63 23.06 18.90
C ARG A 50 -16.94 24.38 18.52
N GLY A 51 -17.68 25.31 17.94
CA GLY A 51 -17.17 26.64 17.57
C GLY A 51 -16.32 26.68 16.30
N LYS A 52 -15.56 27.78 16.14
CA LYS A 52 -14.77 28.08 14.92
C LYS A 52 -13.32 27.59 14.97
N GLY A 53 -12.81 27.17 16.13
CA GLY A 53 -11.43 26.71 16.32
C GLY A 53 -11.16 25.26 15.90
N PRO A 54 -9.90 24.78 16.06
CA PRO A 54 -9.53 23.38 15.86
C PRO A 54 -10.36 22.43 16.70
N GLY A 55 -10.40 21.16 16.27
CA GLY A 55 -11.03 20.08 17.01
C GLY A 55 -12.20 19.43 16.27
N GLY A 56 -12.87 18.53 16.99
CA GLY A 56 -13.79 17.55 16.40
C GLY A 56 -13.03 16.44 15.67
N TRP A 57 -13.66 15.26 15.58
CA TRP A 57 -13.04 14.05 15.06
C TRP A 57 -14.01 13.30 14.17
N ARG A 58 -13.48 12.71 13.10
CA ARG A 58 -14.18 11.76 12.24
C ARG A 58 -13.34 10.49 12.11
N ALA A 59 -14.01 9.38 11.88
CA ALA A 59 -13.36 8.09 11.70
C ALA A 59 -13.94 7.35 10.49
N ALA A 60 -13.08 6.62 9.78
CA ALA A 60 -13.47 5.65 8.77
C ALA A 60 -12.95 4.26 9.17
N CYS A 61 -13.70 3.21 8.83
CA CYS A 61 -13.30 1.82 9.07
C CYS A 61 -13.10 1.13 7.72
N LEU A 62 -11.92 0.53 7.49
CA LEU A 62 -11.61 -0.15 6.25
C LEU A 62 -11.25 -1.61 6.51
N HIS A 63 -11.83 -2.50 5.69
CA HIS A 63 -11.43 -3.89 5.56
C HIS A 63 -10.88 -4.09 4.15
N VAL A 64 -9.56 -3.97 4.00
CA VAL A 64 -8.89 -4.03 2.69
C VAL A 64 -8.43 -5.45 2.43
N GLY A 65 -8.93 -6.06 1.37
CA GLY A 65 -8.48 -7.38 0.93
C GLY A 65 -7.10 -7.29 0.27
N ILE A 66 -6.20 -8.14 0.72
CA ILE A 66 -4.87 -8.38 0.16
C ILE A 66 -4.93 -9.79 -0.45
N ALA A 67 -4.82 -9.86 -1.77
CA ALA A 67 -4.80 -11.14 -2.49
C ALA A 67 -3.35 -11.58 -2.72
N ARG A 68 -3.15 -12.89 -2.72
CA ARG A 68 -1.92 -13.55 -3.16
C ARG A 68 -2.14 -14.24 -4.49
N ASP A 69 -1.05 -14.44 -5.22
CA ASP A 69 -1.04 -15.26 -6.45
C ASP A 69 -1.46 -16.71 -6.18
N THR A 70 -1.39 -17.17 -4.93
CA THR A 70 -1.89 -18.48 -4.48
C THR A 70 -3.42 -18.58 -4.45
N GLY A 71 -4.14 -17.47 -4.63
CA GLY A 71 -5.59 -17.38 -4.46
C GLY A 71 -6.04 -17.14 -3.01
N GLU A 72 -5.10 -17.02 -2.07
CA GLU A 72 -5.43 -16.65 -0.69
C GLU A 72 -5.84 -15.17 -0.61
N LEU A 73 -6.96 -14.91 0.08
CA LEU A 73 -7.46 -13.57 0.35
C LEU A 73 -7.45 -13.29 1.85
N PHE A 74 -6.77 -12.23 2.25
CA PHE A 74 -6.72 -11.77 3.64
C PHE A 74 -7.27 -10.35 3.77
N PHE A 75 -8.16 -10.11 4.74
CA PHE A 75 -8.66 -8.76 5.01
C PHE A 75 -7.84 -8.05 6.09
N CYS A 76 -7.07 -7.05 5.67
CA CYS A 76 -6.40 -6.10 6.56
C CYS A 76 -7.41 -5.08 7.09
N LYS A 77 -7.70 -5.14 8.39
CA LYS A 77 -8.70 -4.30 9.07
C LYS A 77 -8.02 -3.17 9.84
N PHE A 78 -8.48 -1.95 9.69
CA PHE A 78 -7.96 -0.78 10.41
C PHE A 78 -8.96 0.38 10.40
N GLY A 79 -8.82 1.27 11.39
CA GLY A 79 -9.51 2.56 11.45
C GLY A 79 -8.62 3.68 10.95
N VAL A 80 -9.23 4.75 10.45
CA VAL A 80 -8.55 6.01 10.10
C VAL A 80 -9.27 7.13 10.81
N GLU A 81 -8.59 7.79 11.74
CA GLU A 81 -9.12 8.91 12.51
C GLU A 81 -8.49 10.21 12.03
N MET A 82 -9.32 11.23 11.86
CA MET A 82 -8.88 12.55 11.41
C MET A 82 -9.62 13.68 12.11
N PRO A 83 -8.94 14.83 12.31
CA PRO A 83 -9.60 16.00 12.84
C PRO A 83 -10.62 16.58 11.85
N LEU A 84 -11.65 17.24 12.38
CA LEU A 84 -12.53 18.09 11.57
C LEU A 84 -11.85 19.42 11.18
N ALA A 85 -10.95 19.89 12.05
CA ALA A 85 -10.10 21.04 11.81
C ALA A 85 -8.81 20.97 12.65
N ASN A 86 -7.72 21.48 12.11
CA ASN A 86 -6.45 21.67 12.83
C ASN A 86 -5.86 23.07 12.53
N GLU A 87 -4.84 23.48 13.27
CA GLU A 87 -4.21 24.80 13.11
C GLU A 87 -3.53 24.97 11.75
N ALA A 88 -2.94 23.91 11.20
CA ALA A 88 -2.16 23.96 9.96
C ALA A 88 -3.02 24.12 8.70
N MET A 89 -4.20 23.49 8.67
CA MET A 89 -5.06 23.40 7.48
C MET A 89 -6.41 24.10 7.66
N GLY A 90 -6.71 24.58 8.86
CA GLY A 90 -8.04 25.05 9.21
C GLY A 90 -9.06 23.92 9.15
N ARG A 91 -10.24 24.18 8.56
CA ARG A 91 -11.29 23.16 8.41
C ARG A 91 -10.92 22.21 7.27
N ILE A 92 -10.91 20.92 7.56
CA ILE A 92 -10.63 19.87 6.57
C ILE A 92 -11.97 19.42 5.97
N SER A 93 -12.15 19.51 4.66
CA SER A 93 -13.38 19.02 4.02
C SER A 93 -13.42 17.48 4.02
N VAL A 94 -14.59 16.89 3.78
CA VAL A 94 -14.67 15.41 3.66
C VAL A 94 -13.89 14.94 2.43
N GLU A 95 -14.02 15.65 1.32
CA GLU A 95 -13.35 15.35 0.05
C GLU A 95 -11.82 15.42 0.22
N GLN A 96 -11.33 16.42 0.95
CA GLN A 96 -9.91 16.57 1.24
C GLN A 96 -9.40 15.45 2.14
N ALA A 97 -10.14 15.11 3.21
CA ALA A 97 -9.83 13.99 4.10
C ALA A 97 -9.75 12.66 3.32
N GLN A 98 -10.72 12.43 2.44
CA GLN A 98 -10.79 11.25 1.57
C GLN A 98 -9.61 11.19 0.58
N SER A 99 -9.33 12.29 -0.11
CA SER A 99 -8.28 12.35 -1.11
C SER A 99 -6.90 12.13 -0.49
N LEU A 100 -6.61 12.78 0.63
CA LEU A 100 -5.33 12.63 1.33
C LEU A 100 -5.18 11.22 1.90
N SER A 101 -6.21 10.68 2.54
CA SER A 101 -6.16 9.31 3.07
C SER A 101 -5.92 8.28 1.97
N ALA A 102 -6.61 8.42 0.84
CA ALA A 102 -6.40 7.56 -0.32
C ALA A 102 -4.97 7.67 -0.86
N SER A 103 -4.46 8.88 -1.06
CA SER A 103 -3.11 9.11 -1.55
C SER A 103 -2.05 8.51 -0.62
N CYS A 104 -2.12 8.82 0.68
CA CYS A 104 -1.20 8.33 1.70
C CYS A 104 -1.26 6.80 1.85
N ALA A 105 -2.46 6.21 1.82
CA ALA A 105 -2.61 4.76 1.90
C ALA A 105 -2.03 4.08 0.66
N ASN A 106 -2.24 4.62 -0.54
CA ASN A 106 -1.66 4.05 -1.76
C ASN A 106 -0.14 4.19 -1.78
N GLN A 107 0.40 5.29 -1.26
CA GLN A 107 1.84 5.46 -1.06
C GLN A 107 2.39 4.41 -0.09
N ALA A 108 1.75 4.22 1.06
CA ALA A 108 2.15 3.22 2.05
C ALA A 108 2.06 1.79 1.49
N ALA A 109 0.99 1.46 0.77
CA ALA A 109 0.82 0.17 0.10
C ALA A 109 1.94 -0.06 -0.93
N LYS A 110 2.26 0.95 -1.75
CA LYS A 110 3.36 0.85 -2.71
C LYS A 110 4.70 0.63 -2.01
N THR A 111 4.96 1.30 -0.89
CA THR A 111 6.22 1.15 -0.15
C THR A 111 6.35 -0.21 0.53
N THR A 112 5.27 -0.73 1.11
CA THR A 112 5.32 -1.92 1.97
C THR A 112 4.99 -3.21 1.23
N LEU A 113 4.01 -3.19 0.34
CA LEU A 113 3.46 -4.41 -0.26
C LEU A 113 4.10 -4.74 -1.61
N SER A 114 4.87 -3.82 -2.20
CA SER A 114 5.62 -4.10 -3.44
C SER A 114 6.82 -5.03 -3.25
N THR A 115 7.30 -5.17 -2.01
CA THR A 115 8.48 -5.97 -1.64
C THR A 115 8.11 -7.29 -0.95
N VAL A 116 6.81 -7.51 -0.69
CA VAL A 116 6.33 -8.68 0.03
C VAL A 116 6.42 -9.90 -0.88
N THR A 117 6.90 -11.01 -0.31
CA THR A 117 7.04 -12.30 -0.99
C THR A 117 5.99 -13.29 -0.48
N PRO A 118 5.73 -14.41 -1.18
CA PRO A 118 4.85 -15.47 -0.71
C PRO A 118 5.28 -16.04 0.65
N ALA A 119 6.58 -16.00 0.97
CA ALA A 119 7.10 -16.44 2.25
C ALA A 119 6.84 -15.44 3.40
N THR A 120 6.64 -14.16 3.09
CA THR A 120 6.33 -13.13 4.10
C THR A 120 4.95 -13.41 4.70
N PRO A 121 4.76 -13.52 6.02
CA PRO A 121 3.41 -13.71 6.59
C PRO A 121 2.49 -12.52 6.29
N ILE A 122 1.29 -12.77 5.72
CA ILE A 122 0.40 -11.68 5.25
C ILE A 122 -0.08 -10.76 6.38
N GLY A 123 -0.20 -11.28 7.60
CA GLY A 123 -0.53 -10.48 8.79
C GLY A 123 0.57 -9.46 9.12
N ILE A 124 1.85 -9.82 8.93
CA ILE A 124 2.97 -8.90 9.16
C ILE A 124 2.97 -7.79 8.11
N ALA A 125 2.77 -8.15 6.83
CA ALA A 125 2.64 -7.17 5.75
C ALA A 125 1.50 -6.17 6.00
N CYS A 126 0.36 -6.63 6.53
CA CYS A 126 -0.75 -5.77 6.93
C CYS A 126 -0.37 -4.81 8.08
N GLU A 127 0.37 -5.26 9.09
CA GLU A 127 0.81 -4.39 10.18
C GLU A 127 1.87 -3.36 9.71
N GLU A 128 2.81 -3.75 8.86
CA GLU A 128 3.79 -2.84 8.25
C GLU A 128 3.12 -1.78 7.39
N PHE A 129 2.12 -2.18 6.60
CA PHE A 129 1.27 -1.28 5.84
C PHE A 129 0.59 -0.25 6.75
N LYS A 130 -0.06 -0.69 7.85
CA LYS A 130 -0.73 0.22 8.80
C LYS A 130 0.24 1.22 9.42
N GLN A 131 1.41 0.76 9.84
CA GLN A 131 2.44 1.62 10.43
C GLN A 131 2.94 2.66 9.42
N THR A 132 3.26 2.22 8.20
CA THR A 132 3.71 3.14 7.16
C THR A 132 2.61 4.12 6.76
N PHE A 133 1.36 3.68 6.72
CA PHE A 133 0.23 4.55 6.45
C PHE A 133 0.03 5.59 7.57
N ASP A 134 0.15 5.20 8.84
CA ASP A 134 0.11 6.13 9.98
C ASP A 134 1.19 7.22 9.87
N LEU A 135 2.43 6.82 9.58
CA LEU A 135 3.55 7.74 9.43
C LEU A 135 3.34 8.75 8.29
N VAL A 136 2.89 8.28 7.12
CA VAL A 136 2.66 9.16 5.96
C VAL A 136 1.44 10.06 6.21
N LEU A 137 0.38 9.55 6.85
CA LEU A 137 -0.85 10.29 7.12
C LEU A 137 -0.65 11.37 8.20
N THR A 138 0.01 11.04 9.31
CA THR A 138 0.33 12.00 10.40
C THR A 138 1.19 13.16 9.90
N HIS A 139 2.10 12.89 8.96
CA HIS A 139 2.90 13.92 8.30
C HIS A 139 2.06 14.82 7.37
N ALA A 140 1.09 14.24 6.66
CA ALA A 140 0.21 14.99 5.76
C ALA A 140 -0.88 15.79 6.49
N ILE A 141 -1.39 15.27 7.59
CA ILE A 141 -2.49 15.84 8.38
C ILE A 141 -2.13 15.74 9.86
N ALA A 142 -1.75 16.86 10.45
CA ALA A 142 -1.47 16.92 11.88
C ALA A 142 -2.69 16.48 12.70
N GLY A 143 -2.49 15.50 13.59
CA GLY A 143 -3.51 14.89 14.44
C GLY A 143 -4.30 13.75 13.81
N ALA A 144 -4.02 13.36 12.57
CA ALA A 144 -4.59 12.14 11.98
C ALA A 144 -3.87 10.89 12.48
N HIS A 145 -4.58 9.76 12.59
CA HIS A 145 -4.01 8.48 13.06
C HIS A 145 -4.65 7.28 12.36
N VAL A 146 -3.86 6.22 12.18
CA VAL A 146 -4.32 4.90 11.75
C VAL A 146 -4.41 3.98 12.96
N MET A 147 -5.62 3.48 13.22
CA MET A 147 -5.92 2.63 14.36
C MET A 147 -5.91 1.17 13.96
N LYS A 148 -5.36 0.29 14.82
CA LYS A 148 -5.36 -1.16 14.60
C LYS A 148 -6.76 -1.77 14.53
N VAL A 149 -7.72 -1.12 15.19
CA VAL A 149 -9.14 -1.50 15.25
C VAL A 149 -9.99 -0.33 14.79
N CYS A 150 -11.19 -0.62 14.31
CA CYS A 150 -12.14 0.42 13.94
C CYS A 150 -12.76 1.08 15.18
N SER A 151 -12.99 2.40 15.09
CA SER A 151 -13.69 3.15 16.14
C SER A 151 -15.13 2.64 16.29
N VAL A 152 -15.65 2.71 17.52
CA VAL A 152 -16.98 2.16 17.86
C VAL A 152 -18.07 2.89 17.06
N GLY A 153 -19.04 2.14 16.52
CA GLY A 153 -20.16 2.70 15.77
C GLY A 153 -19.84 3.15 14.34
N VAL A 154 -18.61 2.93 13.85
CA VAL A 154 -18.24 3.19 12.46
C VAL A 154 -18.41 1.91 11.62
N PRO A 155 -19.30 1.89 10.61
CA PRO A 155 -19.48 0.71 9.77
C PRO A 155 -18.24 0.45 8.89
N PRO A 156 -17.86 -0.82 8.66
CA PRO A 156 -16.72 -1.15 7.83
C PRO A 156 -17.00 -0.97 6.34
N MET A 157 -16.10 -0.29 5.65
CA MET A 157 -16.03 -0.31 4.19
C MET A 157 -15.14 -1.47 3.74
N VAL A 158 -15.74 -2.48 3.10
CA VAL A 158 -15.02 -3.63 2.56
C VAL A 158 -14.52 -3.30 1.16
N VAL A 159 -13.21 -3.41 0.96
CA VAL A 159 -12.56 -3.23 -0.34
C VAL A 159 -11.98 -4.56 -0.74
N THR A 160 -12.61 -5.23 -1.71
CA THR A 160 -12.06 -6.46 -2.29
C THR A 160 -11.09 -6.11 -3.41
N PRO A 161 -9.94 -6.79 -3.51
CA PRO A 161 -9.08 -6.67 -4.68
C PRO A 161 -9.90 -7.11 -5.91
N VAL A 162 -9.81 -6.34 -6.98
CA VAL A 162 -10.38 -6.78 -8.26
C VAL A 162 -9.35 -7.77 -8.78
N GLY A 163 -9.65 -9.06 -8.71
CA GLY A 163 -8.72 -10.08 -9.21
C GLY A 163 -8.34 -9.81 -10.67
N PRO A 164 -7.26 -10.40 -11.18
CA PRO A 164 -7.00 -10.36 -12.61
C PRO A 164 -8.25 -10.86 -13.30
N SER A 165 -8.71 -10.10 -14.29
CA SER A 165 -9.88 -10.45 -15.09
C SER A 165 -9.57 -11.77 -15.80
N ALA A 166 -9.86 -12.90 -15.17
CA ALA A 166 -9.90 -14.20 -15.83
C ALA A 166 -11.16 -14.22 -16.69
N GLY A 167 -11.15 -13.53 -17.84
CA GLY A 167 -12.31 -13.44 -18.71
C GLY A 167 -12.09 -12.63 -19.98
N GLY A 168 -11.88 -13.34 -21.09
CA GLY A 168 -11.89 -12.85 -22.47
C GLY A 168 -10.62 -13.29 -23.21
N GLY A 169 -10.48 -14.50 -23.72
CA GLY A 169 -11.48 -15.21 -24.52
C GLY A 169 -11.45 -14.68 -25.96
N LEU A 170 -10.50 -15.18 -26.75
CA LEU A 170 -10.58 -15.48 -28.20
C LEU A 170 -9.37 -16.34 -28.57
#